data_AF-A0A484NTX5-F1
#
_entry.id   AF-A0A484NTX5-F1
#
_cell.length_a   1.000
_cell.length_b   1.000
_cell.length_c   1.000
_cell.angle_alpha   90.00
_cell.angle_beta   90.00
_cell.angle_gamma   90.00
#
_symmetry.space_group_name_H-M   'P 1'
#
loop_
_entity.id
_entity.type
_entity.pdbx_description
1 polymer ?
#
loop_
_entity_poly.entity_id
_entity_poly.type
_entity_poly.pdbx_seq_one_letter_code
_entity_poly.pdbx_strand_id
1 'polypeptide(L)'
;MGRAPPESELQINVQPRRHHHHPPPPPPPGPYQPFKKWFPWLVPLIILANIALFAYAMYANNCPQNSDKCFGASFLGPFAFQSLRENPLLGPSADTLRKLGALDVGKVVVEEHQVWRLMSCMWLHAGVFHVAANMVSLLFVGIRLEQEFGFVKIGLLYTLSGIGGSLASALFVRTAISVGASGALFGLLGAMLSELLTNWSIYENKVATLLTLIVIILINLGVGILPHVDNFAHLGGFVTGFLLGFILLIRPQFGYVSRKNAPPGYFLPSRKAKHKIYQCILLILALILLILGLTVGMVMLLQGVDGNDHCSWCHYLSCFPTPIWTCDV
;
A
#
# COMPACT_ATOMS: atom_id res chain seq x y z
N MET A 1 -8.61 61.61 93.09
CA MET A 1 -9.45 60.47 92.67
C MET A 1 -9.94 60.77 91.25
N GLY A 2 -9.30 60.17 90.25
CA GLY A 2 -9.58 60.43 88.84
C GLY A 2 -10.85 59.74 88.36
N ARG A 3 -11.64 60.44 87.54
CA ARG A 3 -12.72 59.85 86.72
C ARG A 3 -12.10 59.25 85.46
N ALA A 4 -12.42 57.99 85.17
CA ALA A 4 -12.04 57.34 83.92
C ALA A 4 -12.89 57.88 82.74
N PRO A 5 -12.32 58.02 81.53
CA PRO A 5 -13.05 58.38 80.31
C PRO A 5 -13.76 57.15 79.69
N PRO A 6 -14.72 57.34 78.76
CA PRO A 6 -15.61 56.27 78.29
C PRO A 6 -14.92 55.33 77.30
N GLU A 7 -15.28 54.04 77.35
CA GLU A 7 -14.86 53.03 76.38
C GLU A 7 -15.46 53.33 75.00
N SER A 8 -14.59 53.48 73.99
CA SER A 8 -14.99 53.44 72.60
C SER A 8 -15.05 51.98 72.13
N GLU A 9 -16.24 51.43 71.93
CA GLU A 9 -16.42 50.15 71.23
C GLU A 9 -15.93 50.28 69.78
N LEU A 10 -14.81 49.64 69.48
CA LEU A 10 -14.33 49.48 68.11
C LEU A 10 -15.15 48.36 67.45
N GLN A 11 -16.19 48.72 66.69
CA GLN A 11 -16.92 47.73 65.88
C GLN A 11 -16.02 47.20 64.76
N ILE A 12 -15.48 45.99 64.93
CA ILE A 12 -14.77 45.25 63.89
C ILE A 12 -15.83 44.66 62.94
N ASN A 13 -16.07 45.34 61.83
CA ASN A 13 -16.95 44.83 60.78
C ASN A 13 -16.19 43.79 59.94
N VAL A 14 -16.30 42.51 60.30
CA VAL A 14 -15.74 41.39 59.52
C VAL A 14 -16.65 41.14 58.32
N GLN A 15 -16.28 41.65 57.14
CA GLN A 15 -16.95 41.26 55.90
C GLN A 15 -16.73 39.76 55.66
N PRO A 16 -17.79 38.97 55.37
CA PRO A 16 -17.63 37.57 55.03
C PRO A 16 -16.83 37.47 53.72
N ARG A 17 -15.76 36.69 53.76
CA ARG A 17 -14.90 36.40 52.61
C ARG A 17 -15.79 35.89 51.47
N ARG A 18 -15.94 36.66 50.40
CA ARG A 18 -16.61 36.20 49.17
C ARG A 18 -15.91 34.92 48.72
N HIS A 19 -16.60 33.79 48.88
CA HIS A 19 -16.20 32.56 48.23
C HIS A 19 -16.33 32.80 46.72
N HIS A 20 -15.22 33.14 46.07
CA HIS A 20 -15.13 33.01 44.64
C HIS A 20 -15.30 31.52 44.32
N HIS A 21 -16.51 31.14 43.88
CA HIS A 21 -16.71 29.90 43.16
C HIS A 21 -15.88 29.97 41.89
N HIS A 22 -14.63 29.53 41.98
CA HIS A 22 -13.88 29.18 40.79
C HIS A 22 -14.65 28.04 40.12
N PRO A 23 -15.06 28.18 38.86
CA PRO A 23 -15.61 27.05 38.12
C PRO A 23 -14.61 25.90 38.20
N PRO A 24 -15.08 24.65 38.32
CA PRO A 24 -14.18 23.50 38.37
C PRO A 24 -13.23 23.56 37.18
N PRO A 25 -11.94 23.19 37.37
CA PRO A 25 -11.00 23.16 36.27
C PRO A 25 -11.61 22.31 35.14
N PRO A 26 -11.46 22.73 33.87
CA PRO A 26 -11.97 21.95 32.76
C PRO A 26 -11.43 20.52 32.86
N PRO A 27 -12.23 19.51 32.51
CA PRO A 27 -11.76 18.13 32.53
C PRO A 27 -10.44 18.03 31.76
N PRO A 28 -9.48 17.23 32.25
CA PRO A 28 -8.22 17.05 31.54
C PRO A 28 -8.55 16.68 30.09
N PRO A 29 -7.89 17.31 29.10
CA PRO A 29 -8.14 16.96 27.71
C PRO A 29 -8.01 15.45 27.58
N GLY A 30 -9.05 14.80 27.03
CA GLY A 30 -9.02 13.36 26.78
C GLY A 30 -7.74 12.99 26.03
N PRO A 31 -7.25 11.74 26.18
CA PRO A 31 -5.98 11.33 25.61
C PRO A 31 -5.89 11.79 24.15
N TYR A 32 -4.88 12.60 23.86
CA TYR A 32 -4.64 13.17 22.54
C TYR A 32 -4.61 12.02 21.52
N GLN A 33 -5.67 11.88 20.72
CA GLN A 33 -5.66 11.02 19.55
C GLN A 33 -5.18 11.86 18.37
N PRO A 34 -3.89 11.78 17.99
CA PRO A 34 -3.31 12.67 16.99
C PRO A 34 -3.98 12.57 15.62
N PHE A 35 -4.69 11.47 15.33
CA PHE A 35 -5.26 11.19 14.01
C PHE A 35 -6.63 10.56 14.12
N LYS A 36 -7.63 11.16 13.47
CA LYS A 36 -8.95 10.54 13.27
C LYS A 36 -8.79 9.38 12.29
N LYS A 37 -9.18 8.17 12.69
CA LYS A 37 -9.21 7.02 11.79
C LYS A 37 -10.20 7.29 10.65
N TRP A 38 -9.78 7.04 9.42
CA TRP A 38 -10.64 7.13 8.25
C TRP A 38 -11.57 5.93 8.19
N PHE A 39 -12.77 6.13 7.68
CA PHE A 39 -13.65 5.03 7.33
C PHE A 39 -13.15 4.40 6.01
N PRO A 40 -12.77 3.11 5.99
CA PRO A 40 -12.21 2.49 4.80
C PRO A 40 -13.33 2.12 3.82
N TRP A 41 -13.25 2.62 2.60
CA TRP A 41 -14.21 2.32 1.53
C TRP A 41 -13.52 2.02 0.21
N LEU A 42 -12.34 2.59 -0.04
CA LEU A 42 -11.60 2.40 -1.28
C LEU A 42 -11.05 0.98 -1.39
N VAL A 43 -10.42 0.46 -0.33
CA VAL A 43 -9.84 -0.89 -0.37
C VAL A 43 -10.93 -1.97 -0.52
N PRO A 44 -12.05 -1.93 0.22
CA PRO A 44 -13.19 -2.81 -0.06
C PRO A 44 -13.69 -2.71 -1.50
N LEU A 45 -13.76 -1.50 -2.07
CA LEU A 45 -14.16 -1.29 -3.46
C LEU A 45 -13.17 -1.93 -4.44
N ILE A 46 -11.87 -1.78 -4.21
CA ILE A 46 -10.80 -2.43 -5.00
C ILE A 46 -10.97 -3.95 -4.92
N ILE A 47 -11.24 -4.51 -3.74
CA ILE A 47 -11.47 -5.95 -3.57
C ILE A 47 -12.66 -6.42 -4.40
N LEU A 48 -13.80 -5.72 -4.30
CA LEU A 48 -14.99 -6.05 -5.07
C LEU A 48 -14.76 -5.96 -6.58
N ALA A 49 -14.04 -4.92 -7.03
CA ALA A 49 -13.71 -4.75 -8.45
C ALA A 49 -12.85 -5.91 -8.99
N ASN A 50 -11.86 -6.36 -8.22
CA ASN A 50 -11.00 -7.49 -8.62
C ASN A 50 -11.79 -8.82 -8.67
N ILE A 51 -12.67 -9.06 -7.70
CA ILE A 51 -13.54 -10.24 -7.70
C ILE A 51 -14.49 -10.21 -8.91
N ALA A 52 -15.10 -9.05 -9.19
CA ALA A 52 -16.01 -8.87 -10.33
C ALA A 52 -15.29 -9.06 -11.67
N LEU A 53 -14.10 -8.47 -11.84
CA LEU A 53 -13.30 -8.63 -13.05
C LEU A 53 -12.79 -10.05 -13.24
N PHE A 54 -12.45 -10.76 -12.17
CA PHE A 54 -12.12 -12.18 -12.24
C PHE A 54 -13.33 -13.02 -12.69
N ALA A 55 -14.52 -12.76 -12.12
CA ALA A 55 -15.75 -13.44 -12.55
C ALA A 55 -16.06 -13.14 -14.04
N TYR A 56 -15.88 -11.90 -14.47
CA TYR A 56 -16.02 -11.52 -15.89
C TYR A 56 -15.00 -12.23 -16.77
N ALA A 57 -13.73 -12.35 -16.34
CA ALA A 57 -12.71 -13.06 -17.10
C ALA A 57 -13.04 -14.55 -17.25
N MET A 58 -13.58 -15.19 -16.21
CA MET A 58 -14.08 -16.56 -16.27
C MET A 58 -15.25 -16.70 -17.24
N TYR A 59 -16.23 -15.78 -17.17
CA TYR A 59 -17.37 -15.75 -18.09
C TYR A 59 -16.92 -15.55 -19.55
N ALA A 60 -16.00 -14.64 -19.81
CA ALA A 60 -15.46 -14.37 -21.14
C ALA A 60 -14.61 -15.54 -21.67
N ASN A 61 -13.95 -16.28 -20.78
CA ASN A 61 -13.19 -17.47 -21.14
C ASN A 61 -14.09 -18.60 -21.65
N ASN A 62 -15.24 -18.79 -20.98
CA ASN A 62 -16.25 -19.80 -21.30
C ASN A 62 -15.65 -21.12 -21.82
N CYS A 63 -14.89 -21.80 -20.95
CA CYS A 63 -14.12 -22.97 -21.33
C CYS A 63 -14.94 -24.00 -22.13
N PRO A 64 -16.18 -24.38 -21.73
CA PRO A 64 -16.93 -25.44 -22.41
C PRO A 64 -17.32 -25.12 -23.87
N GLN A 65 -17.27 -23.86 -24.29
CA GLN A 65 -17.51 -23.48 -25.69
C GLN A 65 -16.24 -23.53 -26.55
N ASN A 66 -15.07 -23.44 -25.93
CA ASN A 66 -13.78 -23.24 -26.61
C ASN A 66 -12.81 -24.42 -26.45
N SER A 67 -13.10 -25.38 -25.57
CA SER A 67 -12.22 -26.52 -25.27
C SER A 67 -13.02 -27.73 -24.78
N ASP A 68 -12.52 -28.93 -25.10
CA ASP A 68 -13.13 -30.20 -24.66
C ASP A 68 -12.68 -30.63 -23.26
N LYS A 69 -11.64 -29.99 -22.70
CA LYS A 69 -10.99 -30.40 -21.44
C LYS A 69 -11.07 -29.30 -20.38
N CYS A 70 -12.26 -29.13 -19.82
CA CYS A 70 -12.54 -28.14 -18.78
C CYS A 70 -12.73 -28.78 -17.41
N PHE A 71 -12.20 -28.15 -16.36
CA PHE A 71 -12.43 -28.58 -14.98
C PHE A 71 -13.68 -27.90 -14.41
N GLY A 72 -14.60 -28.71 -13.85
CA GLY A 72 -15.84 -28.21 -13.24
C GLY A 72 -16.95 -27.81 -14.22
N ALA A 73 -16.86 -28.20 -15.49
CA ALA A 73 -17.83 -27.83 -16.54
C ALA A 73 -19.29 -28.19 -16.22
N SER A 74 -19.52 -29.36 -15.61
CA SER A 74 -20.86 -29.84 -15.27
C SER A 74 -21.58 -29.02 -14.20
N PHE A 75 -20.85 -28.31 -13.34
CA PHE A 75 -21.41 -27.54 -12.23
C PHE A 75 -21.31 -26.02 -12.45
N LEU A 76 -20.22 -25.54 -13.05
CA LEU A 76 -19.92 -24.10 -13.18
C LEU A 76 -20.36 -23.50 -14.52
N GLY A 77 -20.69 -24.33 -15.53
CA GLY A 77 -21.11 -23.87 -16.84
C GLY A 77 -20.10 -22.89 -17.47
N PRO A 78 -20.51 -21.67 -17.85
CA PRO A 78 -19.61 -20.66 -18.43
C PRO A 78 -18.40 -20.27 -17.56
N PHE A 79 -18.47 -20.52 -16.24
CA PHE A 79 -17.40 -20.22 -15.29
C PHE A 79 -16.45 -21.39 -15.03
N ALA A 80 -16.50 -22.43 -15.86
CA ALA A 80 -15.59 -23.56 -15.74
C ALA A 80 -14.13 -23.16 -16.00
N PHE A 81 -13.22 -23.85 -15.31
CA PHE A 81 -11.79 -23.58 -15.37
C PHE A 81 -11.16 -24.32 -16.55
N GLN A 82 -10.04 -23.77 -17.04
CA GLN A 82 -9.17 -24.55 -17.93
C GLN A 82 -8.62 -25.78 -17.22
N SER A 83 -8.12 -26.74 -18.01
CA SER A 83 -7.51 -27.94 -17.45
C SER A 83 -6.36 -27.58 -16.50
N LEU A 84 -6.18 -28.36 -15.42
CA LEU A 84 -5.09 -28.16 -14.46
C LEU A 84 -3.69 -28.24 -15.08
N ARG A 85 -3.57 -28.81 -16.29
CA ARG A 85 -2.32 -28.84 -17.05
C ARG A 85 -2.03 -27.50 -17.72
N GLU A 86 -3.06 -26.78 -18.13
CA GLU A 86 -2.94 -25.46 -18.76
C GLU A 86 -2.87 -24.36 -17.71
N ASN A 87 -3.74 -24.42 -16.70
CA ASN A 87 -3.76 -23.43 -15.63
C ASN A 87 -3.93 -24.11 -14.25
N PRO A 88 -2.84 -24.33 -13.51
CA PRO A 88 -2.89 -24.98 -12.20
C PRO A 88 -3.57 -24.10 -11.13
N LEU A 89 -3.76 -22.80 -11.38
CA LEU A 89 -4.32 -21.85 -10.42
C LEU A 89 -5.87 -21.82 -10.41
N LEU A 90 -6.52 -22.71 -11.18
CA LEU A 90 -7.96 -22.75 -11.40
C LEU A 90 -8.46 -21.42 -11.98
N GLY A 91 -8.23 -21.20 -13.27
CA GLY A 91 -8.55 -19.93 -13.92
C GLY A 91 -8.83 -20.04 -15.42
N PRO A 92 -8.89 -18.88 -16.10
CA PRO A 92 -9.08 -18.80 -17.55
C PRO A 92 -7.79 -19.15 -18.31
N SER A 93 -7.84 -19.20 -19.64
CA SER A 93 -6.63 -19.34 -20.46
C SER A 93 -5.81 -18.05 -20.50
N ALA A 94 -4.52 -18.18 -20.79
CA ALA A 94 -3.63 -17.04 -21.00
C ALA A 94 -4.11 -16.14 -22.15
N ASP A 95 -4.67 -16.71 -23.22
CA ASP A 95 -5.19 -15.95 -24.36
C ASP A 95 -6.40 -15.08 -23.98
N THR A 96 -7.28 -15.57 -23.11
CA THR A 96 -8.39 -14.76 -22.59
C THR A 96 -7.86 -13.57 -21.80
N LEU A 97 -6.89 -13.79 -20.91
CA LEU A 97 -6.27 -12.72 -20.13
C LEU A 97 -5.56 -11.70 -21.03
N ARG A 98 -4.82 -12.16 -22.06
CA ARG A 98 -4.17 -11.30 -23.06
C ARG A 98 -5.17 -10.42 -23.78
N LYS A 99 -6.34 -10.95 -24.17
CA LYS A 99 -7.44 -10.16 -24.78
C LYS A 99 -8.01 -9.13 -23.82
N LEU A 100 -8.16 -9.48 -22.54
CA LEU A 100 -8.75 -8.62 -21.52
C LEU A 100 -7.83 -7.52 -20.98
N GLY A 101 -6.55 -7.53 -21.35
CA GLY A 101 -5.61 -6.48 -20.93
C GLY A 101 -4.48 -6.96 -20.03
N ALA A 102 -4.12 -8.25 -20.05
CA ALA A 102 -2.90 -8.70 -19.41
C ALA A 102 -1.69 -7.97 -19.98
N LEU A 103 -0.67 -7.82 -19.14
CA LEU A 103 0.59 -7.24 -19.54
C LEU A 103 1.29 -8.23 -20.47
N ASP A 104 1.48 -7.79 -21.71
CA ASP A 104 2.16 -8.52 -22.76
C ASP A 104 3.09 -7.53 -23.46
N VAL A 105 4.40 -7.79 -23.37
CA VAL A 105 5.41 -6.83 -23.81
C VAL A 105 5.40 -6.64 -25.32
N GLY A 106 5.10 -7.70 -26.08
CA GLY A 106 4.93 -7.61 -27.53
C GLY A 106 3.83 -6.62 -27.89
N LYS A 107 2.71 -6.63 -27.15
CA LYS A 107 1.61 -5.67 -27.38
C LYS A 107 1.91 -4.25 -26.92
N VAL A 108 2.72 -4.11 -25.88
CA VAL A 108 3.12 -2.78 -25.38
C VAL A 108 4.14 -2.12 -26.31
N VAL A 109 5.08 -2.89 -26.85
CA VAL A 109 6.22 -2.37 -27.64
C VAL A 109 5.96 -2.40 -29.15
N VAL A 110 5.33 -3.46 -29.67
CA VAL A 110 5.26 -3.75 -31.11
C VAL A 110 3.87 -3.44 -31.69
N GLU A 111 2.80 -3.86 -31.02
CA GLU A 111 1.42 -3.79 -31.56
C GLU A 111 0.61 -2.60 -30.99
N GLU A 112 1.01 -1.35 -31.26
CA GLU A 112 0.23 -0.11 -31.02
C GLU A 112 0.49 0.67 -29.70
N HIS A 113 1.66 0.55 -29.06
CA HIS A 113 1.98 1.33 -27.85
C HIS A 113 0.90 1.23 -26.76
N GLN A 114 0.41 0.00 -26.49
CA GLN A 114 -0.70 -0.26 -25.56
C GLN A 114 -0.28 -0.12 -24.08
N VAL A 115 0.27 1.04 -23.71
CA VAL A 115 0.79 1.38 -22.37
C VAL A 115 -0.27 1.27 -21.27
N TRP A 116 -1.54 1.35 -21.62
CA TRP A 116 -2.66 1.12 -20.70
C TRP A 116 -2.62 -0.29 -20.08
N ARG A 117 -1.94 -1.25 -20.73
CA ARG A 117 -1.75 -2.62 -20.19
C ARG A 117 -0.98 -2.66 -18.89
N LEU A 118 -0.09 -1.69 -18.64
CA LEU A 118 0.62 -1.55 -17.37
C LEU A 118 -0.34 -1.32 -16.19
N MET A 119 -1.49 -0.72 -16.46
CA MET A 119 -2.51 -0.46 -15.45
C MET A 119 -3.63 -1.50 -15.46
N SER A 120 -4.10 -1.97 -16.63
CA SER A 120 -5.18 -2.96 -16.68
C SER A 120 -4.78 -4.32 -16.11
N CYS A 121 -3.52 -4.73 -16.28
CA CYS A 121 -3.04 -6.03 -15.80
C CYS A 121 -3.16 -6.18 -14.28
N MET A 122 -3.12 -5.06 -13.54
CA MET A 122 -3.26 -5.02 -12.08
C MET A 122 -4.62 -5.53 -11.58
N TRP A 123 -5.64 -5.54 -12.45
CA TRP A 123 -7.01 -5.90 -12.12
C TRP A 123 -7.39 -7.32 -12.57
N LEU A 124 -6.55 -7.94 -13.39
CA LEU A 124 -6.74 -9.30 -13.88
C LEU A 124 -6.03 -10.29 -12.96
N HIS A 125 -6.56 -11.52 -12.89
CA HIS A 125 -6.01 -12.56 -12.03
C HIS A 125 -5.96 -13.89 -12.78
N ALA A 126 -4.86 -14.62 -12.57
CA ALA A 126 -4.61 -15.89 -13.25
C ALA A 126 -5.49 -17.05 -12.78
N GLY A 127 -6.10 -16.96 -11.60
CA GLY A 127 -6.94 -18.04 -11.06
C GLY A 127 -7.49 -17.76 -9.66
N VAL A 128 -8.31 -18.68 -9.15
CA VAL A 128 -9.02 -18.56 -7.87
C VAL A 128 -8.06 -18.39 -6.70
N PHE A 129 -7.02 -19.23 -6.61
CA PHE A 129 -6.04 -19.12 -5.53
C PHE A 129 -5.28 -17.80 -5.58
N HIS A 130 -4.98 -17.32 -6.79
CA HIS A 130 -4.27 -16.07 -6.99
C HIS A 130 -5.13 -14.87 -6.55
N VAL A 131 -6.40 -14.77 -6.98
CA VAL A 131 -7.28 -13.68 -6.53
C VAL A 131 -7.56 -13.75 -5.03
N ALA A 132 -7.79 -14.95 -4.48
CA ALA A 132 -8.03 -15.11 -3.05
C ALA A 132 -6.85 -14.60 -2.20
N ALA A 133 -5.62 -15.00 -2.54
CA ALA A 133 -4.42 -14.54 -1.84
C ALA A 133 -4.27 -13.01 -1.87
N ASN A 134 -4.48 -12.39 -3.04
CA ASN A 134 -4.40 -10.93 -3.18
C ASN A 134 -5.49 -10.22 -2.34
N MET A 135 -6.73 -10.71 -2.40
CA MET A 135 -7.84 -10.06 -1.69
C MET A 135 -7.71 -10.18 -0.17
N VAL A 136 -7.23 -11.32 0.33
CA VAL A 136 -6.92 -11.51 1.75
C VAL A 136 -5.81 -10.54 2.19
N SER A 137 -4.74 -10.42 1.40
CA SER A 137 -3.66 -9.45 1.69
C SER A 137 -4.17 -8.01 1.67
N LEU A 138 -5.01 -7.63 0.70
CA LEU A 138 -5.63 -6.30 0.65
C LEU A 138 -6.53 -6.04 1.87
N LEU A 139 -7.29 -7.05 2.30
CA LEU A 139 -8.16 -6.94 3.47
C LEU A 139 -7.36 -6.63 4.74
N PHE A 140 -6.24 -7.32 4.96
CA PHE A 140 -5.43 -7.13 6.18
C PHE A 140 -4.54 -5.87 6.11
N VAL A 141 -3.81 -5.69 5.01
CA VAL A 141 -2.82 -4.61 4.86
C VAL A 141 -3.49 -3.32 4.38
N GLY A 142 -4.27 -3.42 3.31
CA GLY A 142 -4.88 -2.26 2.66
C GLY A 142 -5.86 -1.52 3.58
N ILE A 143 -6.80 -2.24 4.22
CA ILE A 143 -7.79 -1.60 5.12
C ILE A 143 -7.09 -0.90 6.29
N ARG A 144 -6.08 -1.55 6.88
CA ARG A 144 -5.33 -0.98 8.01
C ARG A 144 -4.63 0.31 7.62
N LEU A 145 -4.03 0.35 6.43
CA LEU A 145 -3.39 1.53 5.87
C LEU A 145 -4.39 2.63 5.50
N GLU A 146 -5.53 2.28 4.90
CA GLU A 146 -6.57 3.24 4.53
C GLU A 146 -7.15 3.93 5.77
N GLN A 147 -7.44 3.19 6.83
CA GLN A 147 -7.90 3.73 8.10
C GLN A 147 -6.91 4.72 8.73
N GLU A 148 -5.62 4.56 8.46
CA GLU A 148 -4.57 5.36 9.09
C GLU A 148 -4.18 6.60 8.28
N PHE A 149 -4.07 6.44 6.96
CA PHE A 149 -3.55 7.48 6.07
C PHE A 149 -4.62 8.09 5.17
N GLY A 150 -5.78 7.46 5.07
CA GLY A 150 -6.89 7.90 4.23
C GLY A 150 -6.81 7.40 2.80
N PHE A 151 -7.98 7.33 2.16
CA PHE A 151 -8.16 6.72 0.84
C PHE A 151 -7.33 7.38 -0.27
N VAL A 152 -7.12 8.69 -0.26
CA VAL A 152 -6.37 9.38 -1.33
C VAL A 152 -4.92 8.89 -1.36
N LYS A 153 -4.25 8.83 -0.20
CA LYS A 153 -2.86 8.39 -0.11
C LYS A 153 -2.70 6.93 -0.47
N ILE A 154 -3.60 6.08 0.02
CA ILE A 154 -3.55 4.64 -0.26
C ILE A 154 -3.92 4.32 -1.70
N GLY A 155 -4.87 5.05 -2.30
CA GLY A 155 -5.22 4.91 -3.72
C GLY A 155 -4.05 5.29 -4.64
N LEU A 156 -3.38 6.42 -4.38
CA LEU A 156 -2.19 6.82 -5.12
C LEU A 156 -1.05 5.82 -4.93
N LEU A 157 -0.81 5.40 -3.69
CA LEU A 157 0.23 4.43 -3.36
C LEU A 157 0.00 3.09 -4.07
N TYR A 158 -1.21 2.55 -4.01
CA TYR A 158 -1.59 1.30 -4.67
C TYR A 158 -1.43 1.39 -6.18
N THR A 159 -1.96 2.46 -6.80
CA THR A 159 -1.94 2.62 -8.25
C THR A 159 -0.54 2.80 -8.79
N LEU A 160 0.24 3.73 -8.22
CA LEU A 160 1.58 4.04 -8.71
C LEU A 160 2.56 2.89 -8.45
N SER A 161 2.43 2.20 -7.31
CA SER A 161 3.27 1.02 -7.04
C SER A 161 2.95 -0.13 -7.98
N GLY A 162 1.67 -0.34 -8.31
CA GLY A 162 1.29 -1.33 -9.31
C GLY A 162 1.86 -1.00 -10.69
N ILE A 163 1.80 0.26 -11.13
CA ILE A 163 2.42 0.71 -12.38
C ILE A 163 3.95 0.49 -12.35
N GLY A 164 4.61 0.82 -11.25
CA GLY A 164 6.05 0.58 -11.08
C GLY A 164 6.41 -0.91 -11.12
N GLY A 165 5.56 -1.77 -10.55
CA GLY A 165 5.67 -3.22 -10.67
C GLY A 165 5.49 -3.70 -12.10
N SER A 166 4.41 -3.31 -12.76
CA SER A 166 4.15 -3.65 -14.17
C SER A 166 5.27 -3.17 -15.10
N LEU A 167 5.86 -2.00 -14.83
CA LEU A 167 6.99 -1.48 -15.59
C LEU A 167 8.24 -2.34 -15.42
N ALA A 168 8.56 -2.73 -14.18
CA ALA A 168 9.68 -3.64 -13.92
C ALA A 168 9.44 -5.00 -14.58
N SER A 169 8.23 -5.56 -14.44
CA SER A 169 7.83 -6.79 -15.14
C SER A 169 8.04 -6.68 -16.65
N ALA A 170 7.55 -5.62 -17.29
CA ALA A 170 7.66 -5.44 -18.74
C ALA A 170 9.11 -5.32 -19.25
N LEU A 171 10.03 -4.86 -18.40
CA LEU A 171 11.45 -4.75 -18.74
C LEU A 171 12.18 -6.10 -18.66
N PHE A 172 11.76 -7.01 -17.77
CA PHE A 172 12.49 -8.25 -17.49
C PHE A 172 11.74 -9.55 -17.85
N VAL A 173 10.42 -9.50 -18.04
CA VAL A 173 9.57 -10.65 -18.39
C VAL A 173 9.00 -10.44 -19.79
N ARG A 174 9.65 -11.02 -20.80
CA ARG A 174 9.35 -10.75 -22.23
C ARG A 174 8.48 -11.82 -22.91
N THR A 175 8.53 -13.06 -22.45
CA THR A 175 7.87 -14.21 -23.10
C THR A 175 6.52 -14.58 -22.48
N ALA A 176 6.32 -14.23 -21.21
CA ALA A 176 5.10 -14.54 -20.46
C ALA A 176 4.19 -13.32 -20.29
N ILE A 177 2.90 -13.57 -20.10
CA ILE A 177 1.97 -12.53 -19.68
C ILE A 177 2.02 -12.34 -18.17
N SER A 178 1.84 -11.10 -17.70
CA SER A 178 1.73 -10.78 -16.28
C SER A 178 0.37 -10.18 -15.93
N VAL A 179 -0.17 -10.61 -14.80
CA VAL A 179 -1.46 -10.16 -14.24
C VAL A 179 -1.40 -10.18 -12.72
N GLY A 180 -2.19 -9.32 -12.07
CA GLY A 180 -2.44 -9.38 -10.63
C GLY A 180 -2.17 -8.07 -9.90
N ALA A 181 -2.88 -7.91 -8.79
CA ALA A 181 -2.73 -6.78 -7.88
C ALA A 181 -1.44 -6.84 -7.03
N SER A 182 -0.65 -7.90 -7.15
CA SER A 182 0.42 -8.23 -6.21
C SER A 182 1.57 -7.23 -6.22
N GLY A 183 1.93 -6.64 -7.36
CA GLY A 183 2.90 -5.54 -7.41
C GLY A 183 2.48 -4.33 -6.55
N ALA A 184 1.20 -3.96 -6.60
CA ALA A 184 0.66 -2.89 -5.75
C ALA A 184 0.65 -3.27 -4.26
N LEU A 185 0.34 -4.52 -3.93
CA LEU A 185 0.41 -5.05 -2.57
C LEU A 185 1.83 -4.99 -1.99
N PHE A 186 2.83 -5.40 -2.77
CA PHE A 186 4.23 -5.25 -2.39
C PHE A 186 4.63 -3.79 -2.20
N GLY A 187 4.05 -2.88 -2.99
CA GLY A 187 4.18 -1.45 -2.77
C GLY A 187 3.62 -0.97 -1.43
N LEU A 188 2.47 -1.50 -0.99
CA LEU A 188 1.95 -1.22 0.35
C LEU A 188 2.92 -1.69 1.44
N LEU A 189 3.53 -2.88 1.30
CA LEU A 189 4.55 -3.38 2.22
C LEU A 189 5.82 -2.51 2.23
N GLY A 190 6.30 -2.08 1.05
CA GLY A 190 7.42 -1.15 0.92
C GLY A 190 7.13 0.18 1.60
N ALA A 191 5.93 0.71 1.44
CA ALA A 191 5.51 1.95 2.09
C ALA A 191 5.46 1.79 3.62
N MET A 192 4.95 0.67 4.13
CA MET A 192 4.99 0.35 5.57
C MET A 192 6.42 0.34 6.11
N LEU A 193 7.38 -0.20 5.35
CA LEU A 193 8.79 -0.19 5.76
C LEU A 193 9.33 1.24 5.84
N SER A 194 9.10 2.06 4.82
CA SER A 194 9.55 3.47 4.84
C SER A 194 8.90 4.29 5.96
N GLU A 195 7.64 4.00 6.30
CA GLU A 195 6.90 4.63 7.38
C GLU A 195 7.52 4.28 8.73
N LEU A 196 7.83 3.00 8.94
CA LEU A 196 8.51 2.50 10.14
C LEU A 196 9.89 3.14 10.30
N LEU A 197 10.67 3.25 9.22
CA LEU A 197 11.99 3.91 9.24
C LEU A 197 11.88 5.40 9.55
N THR A 198 10.91 6.09 8.94
CA THR A 198 10.71 7.53 9.12
C THR A 198 10.23 7.89 10.53
N ASN A 199 9.42 7.00 11.12
CA ASN A 199 8.76 7.18 12.41
C ASN A 199 9.33 6.24 13.50
N TRP A 200 10.59 5.83 13.34
CA TRP A 200 11.26 4.86 14.23
C TRP A 200 11.10 5.18 15.72
N SER A 201 11.07 6.46 16.11
CA SER A 201 10.94 6.86 17.51
C SER A 201 9.59 6.54 18.15
N ILE A 202 8.53 6.32 17.37
CA ILE A 202 7.14 6.19 17.86
C ILE A 202 6.79 4.75 18.27
N TYR A 203 7.40 3.75 17.64
CA TYR A 203 7.07 2.35 17.89
C TYR A 203 7.73 1.85 19.18
N GLU A 204 6.99 1.15 20.05
CA GLU A 204 7.57 0.59 21.29
C GLU A 204 8.46 -0.64 21.00
N ASN A 205 7.98 -1.56 20.15
CA ASN A 205 8.68 -2.80 19.78
C ASN A 205 9.26 -2.77 18.35
N LYS A 206 10.04 -1.73 18.06
CA LYS A 206 10.58 -1.38 16.73
C LYS A 206 11.25 -2.54 16.00
N VAL A 207 12.13 -3.25 16.71
CA VAL A 207 12.93 -4.35 16.14
C VAL A 207 12.05 -5.54 15.80
N ALA A 208 11.11 -5.90 16.68
CA ALA A 208 10.18 -6.99 16.42
C ALA A 208 9.26 -6.68 15.22
N THR A 209 8.73 -5.45 15.14
CA THR A 209 7.91 -5.01 13.99
C THR A 209 8.72 -5.02 12.69
N LEU A 210 9.96 -4.51 12.72
CA LEU A 210 10.85 -4.52 11.56
C LEU A 210 11.17 -5.94 11.10
N LEU A 211 11.57 -6.83 12.01
CA LEU A 211 11.90 -8.21 11.70
C LEU A 211 10.68 -8.96 11.15
N THR A 212 9.50 -8.76 11.74
CA THR A 212 8.25 -9.35 11.23
C THR A 212 7.97 -8.90 9.80
N LEU A 213 8.09 -7.60 9.53
CA LEU A 213 7.85 -7.05 8.21
C LEU A 213 8.86 -7.58 7.18
N ILE A 214 10.15 -7.64 7.54
CA ILE A 214 11.21 -8.20 6.69
C ILE A 214 10.94 -9.68 6.39
N VAL A 215 10.60 -10.48 7.40
CA VAL A 215 10.29 -11.91 7.22
C VAL A 215 9.11 -12.09 6.27
N ILE A 216 8.03 -11.30 6.43
CA ILE A 216 6.89 -11.32 5.52
C ILE A 216 7.33 -10.98 4.09
N ILE A 217 8.12 -9.93 3.89
CA ILE A 217 8.63 -9.53 2.57
C ILE A 217 9.45 -10.67 1.95
N LEU A 218 10.39 -11.24 2.69
CA LEU A 218 11.27 -12.30 2.20
C LEU A 218 10.51 -13.59 1.88
N ILE A 219 9.53 -13.98 2.71
CA ILE A 219 8.68 -15.14 2.42
C ILE A 219 7.88 -14.91 1.14
N ASN A 220 7.28 -13.73 0.95
CA ASN A 220 6.49 -13.46 -0.25
C ASN A 220 7.37 -13.40 -1.52
N LEU A 221 8.57 -12.81 -1.45
CA LEU A 221 9.54 -12.85 -2.56
C LEU A 221 10.05 -14.28 -2.84
N GLY A 222 10.24 -15.08 -1.80
CA GLY A 222 10.63 -16.49 -1.93
C GLY A 222 9.54 -17.33 -2.62
N VAL A 223 8.27 -17.08 -2.31
CA VAL A 223 7.13 -17.68 -3.04
C VAL A 223 7.14 -17.26 -4.50
N GLY A 224 7.60 -16.04 -4.82
CA GLY A 224 7.65 -15.59 -6.20
C GLY A 224 8.74 -16.21 -7.07
N ILE A 225 9.59 -17.08 -6.51
CA ILE A 225 10.51 -17.93 -7.27
C ILE A 225 9.76 -19.11 -7.93
N LEU A 226 8.54 -19.39 -7.48
CA LEU A 226 7.69 -20.41 -8.08
C LEU A 226 7.30 -20.03 -9.51
N PRO A 227 7.18 -21.02 -10.42
CA PRO A 227 6.73 -20.76 -11.78
C PRO A 227 5.36 -20.10 -11.78
N HIS A 228 5.13 -19.20 -12.73
CA HIS A 228 3.90 -18.38 -12.89
C HIS A 228 3.76 -17.21 -11.91
N VAL A 229 4.77 -16.94 -11.06
CA VAL A 229 4.78 -15.75 -10.19
C VAL A 229 5.78 -14.72 -10.72
N ASP A 230 5.34 -13.46 -10.80
CA ASP A 230 6.15 -12.37 -11.33
C ASP A 230 6.86 -11.61 -10.21
N ASN A 231 8.08 -12.04 -9.93
CA ASN A 231 8.91 -11.43 -8.88
C ASN A 231 9.45 -10.05 -9.27
N PHE A 232 9.59 -9.75 -10.57
CA PHE A 232 9.96 -8.40 -11.01
C PHE A 232 8.85 -7.40 -10.73
N ALA A 233 7.58 -7.79 -10.92
CA ALA A 233 6.44 -6.98 -10.52
C ALA A 233 6.44 -6.72 -9.00
N HIS A 234 6.75 -7.73 -8.20
CA HIS A 234 6.83 -7.59 -6.74
C HIS A 234 7.95 -6.64 -6.32
N LEU A 235 9.16 -6.82 -6.87
CA LEU A 235 10.31 -5.98 -6.57
C LEU A 235 10.10 -4.53 -7.02
N GLY A 236 9.67 -4.34 -8.26
CA GLY A 236 9.38 -3.01 -8.81
C GLY A 236 8.29 -2.28 -8.03
N GLY A 237 7.24 -3.01 -7.65
CA GLY A 237 6.17 -2.49 -6.81
C GLY A 237 6.66 -2.12 -5.41
N PHE A 238 7.44 -2.99 -4.77
CA PHE A 238 8.04 -2.75 -3.47
C PHE A 238 8.92 -1.50 -3.44
N VAL A 239 9.86 -1.37 -4.39
CA VAL A 239 10.76 -0.21 -4.48
C VAL A 239 9.96 1.07 -4.71
N THR A 240 8.99 1.04 -5.63
CA THR A 240 8.11 2.18 -5.91
C THR A 240 7.32 2.60 -4.67
N GLY A 241 6.73 1.64 -3.97
CA GLY A 241 5.98 1.88 -2.74
C GLY A 241 6.83 2.36 -1.58
N PHE A 242 8.07 1.86 -1.45
CA PHE A 242 9.04 2.31 -0.46
C PHE A 242 9.41 3.79 -0.66
N LEU A 243 9.67 4.21 -1.91
CA LEU A 243 9.90 5.61 -2.23
C LEU A 243 8.65 6.47 -1.98
N LEU A 244 7.48 6.00 -2.44
CA LEU A 244 6.20 6.70 -2.22
C LEU A 244 5.84 6.82 -0.74
N GLY A 245 6.24 5.89 0.12
CA GLY A 245 5.96 5.98 1.54
C GLY A 245 6.73 7.13 2.23
N PHE A 246 7.96 7.44 1.81
CA PHE A 246 8.66 8.66 2.25
C PHE A 246 7.96 9.96 1.81
N ILE A 247 7.21 9.91 0.71
CA ILE A 247 6.49 11.06 0.14
C ILE A 247 5.10 11.21 0.77
N LEU A 248 4.33 10.13 0.83
CA LEU A 248 2.90 10.14 1.16
C LEU A 248 2.64 9.85 2.65
N LEU A 249 3.44 9.00 3.29
CA LEU A 249 3.21 8.52 4.66
C LEU A 249 4.01 9.29 5.72
N ILE A 250 4.57 10.45 5.36
CA ILE A 250 5.24 11.35 6.30
C ILE A 250 4.28 11.80 7.41
N ARG A 251 4.69 11.61 8.68
CA ARG A 251 3.94 12.06 9.85
C ARG A 251 4.56 13.29 10.50
N PRO A 252 3.73 14.17 11.09
CA PRO A 252 4.21 15.26 11.92
C PRO A 252 5.00 14.77 13.13
N GLN A 253 5.93 15.59 13.61
CA GLN A 253 6.68 15.31 14.84
C GLN A 253 5.76 15.15 16.06
N PHE A 254 6.16 14.26 16.97
CA PHE A 254 5.47 14.09 18.25
C PHE A 254 5.41 15.42 19.03
N GLY A 255 4.22 15.79 19.49
CA GLY A 255 3.95 17.07 20.16
C GLY A 255 3.75 18.28 19.24
N TYR A 256 3.67 18.10 17.92
CA TYR A 256 3.18 19.15 17.02
C TYR A 256 1.68 19.34 17.22
N VAL A 257 1.27 20.58 17.52
CA VAL A 257 -0.14 20.97 17.64
C VAL A 257 -0.48 21.94 16.52
N SER A 258 -1.48 21.59 15.70
CA SER A 258 -1.98 22.47 14.64
C SER A 258 -2.67 23.68 15.25
N ARG A 259 -2.22 24.89 14.89
CA ARG A 259 -2.79 26.15 15.40
C ARG A 259 -4.28 26.32 15.10
N LYS A 260 -4.76 25.68 14.01
CA LYS A 260 -6.19 25.68 13.62
C LYS A 260 -7.07 24.80 14.52
N ASN A 261 -6.46 23.81 15.18
CA ASN A 261 -7.16 22.82 16.02
C ASN A 261 -6.84 23.01 17.50
N ALA A 262 -6.09 24.07 17.86
CA ALA A 262 -5.76 24.39 19.24
C ALA A 262 -7.02 24.91 19.95
N PRO A 263 -7.39 24.37 21.11
CA PRO A 263 -8.51 24.90 21.91
C PRO A 263 -8.30 26.39 22.22
N PRO A 264 -9.37 27.20 22.31
CA PRO A 264 -9.28 28.59 22.74
C PRO A 264 -8.55 28.68 24.10
N GLY A 265 -7.50 29.49 24.19
CA GLY A 265 -6.69 29.65 25.40
C GLY A 265 -5.53 28.67 25.57
N TYR A 266 -5.29 27.75 24.63
CA TYR A 266 -4.11 26.86 24.67
C TYR A 266 -2.82 27.60 24.25
N PHE A 267 -1.94 27.87 25.21
CA PHE A 267 -0.62 28.48 24.95
C PHE A 267 0.36 27.43 24.41
N LEU A 268 0.76 27.56 23.14
CA LEU A 268 1.77 26.72 22.49
C LEU A 268 3.18 27.11 23.01
N PRO A 269 3.86 26.28 23.82
CA PRO A 269 5.10 26.68 24.51
C PRO A 269 6.31 26.82 23.58
N SER A 270 6.25 26.27 22.36
CA SER A 270 7.37 26.29 21.40
C SER A 270 6.89 26.04 19.97
N ARG A 271 7.43 26.79 18.99
CA ARG A 271 7.29 26.51 17.56
C ARG A 271 8.12 25.27 17.18
N LYS A 272 7.62 24.07 17.47
CA LYS A 272 8.21 22.85 16.89
C LYS A 272 7.85 22.76 15.40
N ALA A 273 8.85 22.55 14.56
CA ALA A 273 8.64 22.33 13.12
C ALA A 273 7.75 21.10 12.89
N LYS A 274 6.84 21.19 11.91
CA LYS A 274 5.89 20.10 11.60
C LYS A 274 6.62 18.81 11.24
N HIS A 275 7.70 18.90 10.48
CA HIS A 275 8.53 17.76 10.04
C HIS A 275 10.00 18.01 10.41
N LYS A 276 10.78 16.94 10.61
CA LYS A 276 12.23 17.01 10.85
C LYS A 276 12.95 17.24 9.51
N ILE A 277 14.15 17.82 9.57
CA ILE A 277 14.98 18.07 8.38
C ILE A 277 15.24 16.78 7.59
N TYR A 278 15.57 15.67 8.28
CA TYR A 278 15.80 14.38 7.61
C TYR A 278 14.55 13.88 6.86
N GLN A 279 13.33 14.10 7.39
CA GLN A 279 12.10 13.70 6.71
C GLN A 279 11.90 14.49 5.41
N CYS A 280 12.24 15.79 5.41
CA CYS A 280 12.20 16.61 4.21
C CYS A 280 13.26 16.18 3.17
N ILE A 281 14.49 15.87 3.62
CA ILE A 281 15.55 15.37 2.74
C ILE A 281 15.14 14.04 2.09
N LEU A 282 14.66 13.09 2.90
CA LEU A 282 14.20 11.78 2.39
C LEU A 282 13.05 11.94 1.40
N LEU A 283 12.11 12.84 1.66
CA LEU A 283 11.01 13.13 0.73
C LEU A 283 11.52 13.66 -0.61
N ILE A 284 12.41 14.64 -0.61
CA ILE A 284 12.95 15.24 -1.85
C ILE A 284 13.75 14.19 -2.63
N LEU A 285 14.62 13.43 -1.94
CA LEU A 285 15.41 12.38 -2.56
C LEU A 285 14.51 11.29 -3.15
N ALA A 286 13.52 10.82 -2.40
CA ALA A 286 12.59 9.81 -2.87
C ALA A 286 11.78 10.30 -4.08
N LEU A 287 11.37 11.57 -4.11
CA LEU A 287 10.67 12.16 -5.23
C LEU A 287 11.54 12.19 -6.50
N ILE A 288 12.80 12.60 -6.38
CA ILE A 288 13.75 12.63 -7.50
C ILE A 288 13.97 11.21 -8.04
N LEU A 289 14.27 10.25 -7.15
CA LEU A 289 14.51 8.86 -7.52
C LEU A 289 13.29 8.21 -8.18
N LEU A 290 12.08 8.50 -7.67
CA LEU A 290 10.84 7.97 -8.22
C LEU A 290 10.59 8.50 -9.64
N ILE A 291 10.70 9.81 -9.84
CA ILE A 291 10.48 10.43 -11.15
C ILE A 291 11.53 9.92 -12.14
N LEU A 292 12.81 9.92 -11.76
CA LEU A 292 13.89 9.44 -12.62
C LEU A 292 13.71 7.95 -12.96
N GLY A 293 13.43 7.10 -11.97
CA GLY A 293 13.26 5.66 -12.18
C GLY A 293 12.09 5.32 -13.09
N LEU A 294 10.92 5.93 -12.85
CA LEU A 294 9.74 5.68 -13.69
C LEU A 294 9.91 6.24 -15.11
N THR A 295 10.54 7.41 -15.26
CA THR A 295 10.78 7.99 -16.59
C THR A 295 11.80 7.20 -17.40
N VAL A 296 12.94 6.85 -16.79
CA VAL A 296 13.96 6.02 -17.44
C VAL A 296 13.40 4.65 -17.79
N GLY A 297 12.71 3.99 -16.86
CA GLY A 297 12.09 2.69 -17.11
C GLY A 297 11.06 2.74 -18.24
N MET A 298 10.22 3.78 -18.28
CA MET A 298 9.26 3.95 -19.37
C MET A 298 9.94 4.19 -20.72
N VAL A 299 10.99 5.00 -20.77
CA VAL A 299 11.75 5.22 -22.00
C VAL A 299 12.40 3.92 -22.47
N MET A 300 13.03 3.17 -21.58
CA MET A 300 13.64 1.87 -21.89
C MET A 300 12.60 0.88 -22.45
N LEU A 301 11.42 0.79 -21.81
CA LEU A 301 10.34 -0.07 -22.25
C LEU A 301 9.85 0.31 -23.65
N LEU A 302 9.60 1.61 -23.89
CA LEU A 302 9.13 2.09 -25.19
C LEU A 302 10.17 1.97 -26.30
N GLN A 303 11.46 1.96 -25.95
CA GLN A 303 12.56 1.65 -26.87
C GLN A 303 12.75 0.13 -27.10
N GLY A 304 11.97 -0.71 -26.40
CA GLY A 304 12.02 -2.15 -26.54
C GLY A 304 13.21 -2.82 -25.86
N VAL A 305 13.94 -2.10 -24.99
CA VAL A 305 15.12 -2.61 -24.27
C VAL A 305 14.73 -3.82 -23.40
N ASP A 306 15.55 -4.88 -23.44
CA ASP A 306 15.45 -6.01 -22.53
C ASP A 306 16.40 -5.80 -21.35
N GLY A 307 15.85 -5.80 -20.13
CA GLY A 307 16.62 -5.67 -18.89
C GLY A 307 17.55 -6.85 -18.64
N ASN A 308 17.25 -8.04 -19.19
CA ASN A 308 18.07 -9.23 -19.02
C ASN A 308 19.42 -9.13 -19.75
N ASP A 309 19.49 -8.35 -20.85
CA ASP A 309 20.74 -8.12 -21.58
C ASP A 309 21.83 -7.46 -20.71
N HIS A 310 21.41 -6.77 -19.64
CA HIS A 310 22.28 -6.04 -18.72
C HIS A 310 22.51 -6.80 -17.41
N CYS A 311 21.93 -8.00 -17.25
CA CYS A 311 21.94 -8.73 -16.00
C CYS A 311 21.81 -10.25 -16.22
N SER A 312 22.96 -10.94 -16.19
CA SER A 312 23.04 -12.38 -16.45
C SER A 312 22.43 -13.29 -15.38
N TRP A 313 21.96 -12.74 -14.26
CA TRP A 313 21.35 -13.50 -13.15
C TRP A 313 19.87 -13.14 -12.94
N CYS A 314 19.38 -12.12 -13.64
CA CYS A 314 18.04 -11.57 -13.43
C CYS A 314 16.94 -12.58 -13.78
N HIS A 315 17.15 -13.46 -14.75
CA HIS A 315 16.19 -14.51 -15.09
C HIS A 315 15.86 -15.45 -13.92
N TYR A 316 16.81 -15.66 -13.00
CA TYR A 316 16.60 -16.50 -11.81
C TYR A 316 15.71 -15.85 -10.73
N LEU A 317 15.43 -14.54 -10.82
CA LEU A 317 14.57 -13.86 -9.87
C LEU A 317 13.10 -14.28 -10.02
N SER A 318 12.64 -14.54 -11.25
CA SER A 318 11.25 -14.95 -11.50
C SER A 318 11.06 -16.46 -11.55
N CYS A 319 12.10 -17.22 -11.87
CA CYS A 319 12.03 -18.66 -11.78
C CYS A 319 13.42 -19.25 -11.53
N PHE A 320 13.54 -20.01 -10.44
CA PHE A 320 14.74 -20.79 -10.17
C PHE A 320 14.49 -22.25 -10.61
N PRO A 321 15.28 -22.80 -11.54
CA PRO A 321 15.08 -24.16 -12.03
C PRO A 321 15.42 -25.17 -10.93
N THR A 322 14.58 -26.18 -10.75
CA THR A 322 14.80 -27.26 -9.77
C THR A 322 14.55 -28.62 -10.40
N PRO A 323 14.94 -29.74 -9.76
CA PRO A 323 14.58 -31.07 -10.25
C PRO A 323 13.06 -31.34 -10.31
N ILE A 324 12.25 -30.48 -9.67
CA ILE A 324 10.79 -30.64 -9.56
C ILE A 324 10.05 -29.81 -10.63
N TRP A 325 10.65 -28.72 -11.14
CA TRP A 325 10.06 -27.87 -12.16
C TRP A 325 11.12 -27.16 -13.04
N THR A 326 10.78 -26.94 -14.30
CA THR A 326 11.60 -26.18 -15.26
C THR A 326 11.07 -24.76 -15.42
N CYS A 327 11.95 -23.85 -15.85
CA CYS A 327 11.63 -22.44 -16.10
C CYS A 327 11.40 -22.14 -17.59
N ASP A 328 11.23 -23.19 -18.40
CA ASP A 328 10.93 -23.07 -19.82
C ASP A 328 9.46 -22.68 -19.99
N VAL A 329 9.19 -21.37 -20.10
CA VAL A 329 7.92 -20.81 -20.55
C VAL A 329 8.16 -19.96 -21.79
#